data_AF-A0A0F8WXE9-F1
#
_entry.id   AF-A0A0F8WXE9-F1
#
_cell.length_a   1.000
_cell.length_b   1.000
_cell.length_c   1.000
_cell.angle_alpha   90.00
_cell.angle_beta   90.00
_cell.angle_gamma   90.00
#
_symmetry.space_group_name_H-M   'P 1'
#
loop_
_entity.id
_entity.type
_entity.pdbx_description
1 polymer ?
#
loop_
_entity_poly.entity_id
_entity_poly.type
_entity_poly.pdbx_seq_one_letter_code
_entity_poly.pdbx_strand_id
1 'polypeptide(L)'
;MSSHIPTLLRPVIALNGWTFVVEGWMYATRIPVFRKLKVASDNTVTKSDLDQKTPATVRWKADNFNNLLEQPTQFYAVALILAFARRGEDNRIDNTLAWTYVGVRVLHSLVHCTSNKVRRRFSLFVISSGILAAMTVRAACLVF
;
A
#
# COMPACT_ATOMS: atom_id res chain seq x y z
N MET A 1 19.86 21.79 19.74
CA MET A 1 20.04 20.60 18.89
C MET A 1 18.92 20.58 17.87
N SER A 2 19.21 20.84 16.60
CA SER A 2 18.23 20.66 15.53
C SER A 2 17.91 19.17 15.45
N SER A 3 16.65 18.79 15.66
CA SER A 3 16.22 17.40 15.52
C SER A 3 16.36 16.99 14.04
N HIS A 4 17.37 16.17 13.75
CA HIS A 4 17.52 15.58 12.43
C HIS A 4 16.39 14.56 12.21
N ILE A 5 15.48 14.84 11.29
CA ILE A 5 14.40 13.91 10.92
C ILE A 5 14.98 12.89 9.94
N PRO A 6 15.02 11.59 10.27
CA PRO A 6 15.59 10.58 9.39
C PRO A 6 14.87 10.59 8.04
N THR A 7 15.61 10.61 6.94
CA THR A 7 15.03 10.68 5.59
C THR A 7 14.11 9.50 5.27
N LEU A 8 14.34 8.35 5.92
CA LEU A 8 13.52 7.15 5.78
C LEU A 8 12.08 7.29 6.30
N LEU A 9 11.79 8.31 7.14
CA LEU A 9 10.41 8.57 7.57
C LEU A 9 9.55 9.17 6.46
N ARG A 10 10.16 9.80 5.44
CA ARG A 10 9.44 10.40 4.30
C ARG A 10 8.72 9.35 3.45
N PRO A 11 9.35 8.26 2.98
CA PRO A 11 8.65 7.22 2.21
C PRO A 11 7.59 6.48 3.04
N VAL A 12 7.75 6.37 4.37
CA VAL A 12 6.70 5.83 5.28
C VAL A 12 5.43 6.67 5.18
N ILE A 13 5.55 7.98 5.39
CA ILE A 13 4.40 8.89 5.31
C ILE A 13 3.85 8.98 3.88
N ALA A 14 4.71 8.95 2.87
CA ALA A 14 4.29 8.99 1.48
C ALA A 14 3.40 7.79 1.10
N LEU A 15 3.78 6.56 1.49
CA LEU A 15 2.97 5.37 1.20
C LEU A 15 1.67 5.36 2.02
N ASN A 16 1.70 5.81 3.27
CA ASN A 16 0.49 5.94 4.07
C ASN A 16 -0.49 6.97 3.47
N GLY A 17 0.04 8.12 3.02
CA GLY A 17 -0.73 9.11 2.27
C GLY A 17 -1.34 8.53 1.00
N TRP A 18 -0.59 7.70 0.27
CA TRP A 18 -1.11 7.00 -0.90
C TRP A 18 -2.26 6.03 -0.54
N THR A 19 -2.19 5.34 0.59
CA THR A 19 -3.29 4.50 1.09
C THR A 19 -4.56 5.32 1.28
N PHE A 20 -4.49 6.52 1.85
CA PHE A 20 -5.64 7.42 1.96
C PHE A 20 -6.17 7.89 0.60
N VAL A 21 -5.30 8.13 -0.39
CA VAL A 21 -5.73 8.46 -1.76
C VAL A 21 -6.55 7.31 -2.36
N VAL A 22 -6.10 6.06 -2.20
CA VAL A 22 -6.83 4.88 -2.68
C VAL A 22 -8.12 4.66 -1.91
N GLU A 23 -8.12 4.91 -0.59
CA GLU A 23 -9.32 4.86 0.24
C GLU A 23 -10.39 5.85 -0.24
N GLY A 24 -10.00 7.11 -0.43
CA GLY A 24 -10.88 8.14 -0.97
C GLY A 24 -11.42 7.77 -2.35
N TRP A 25 -10.58 7.20 -3.23
CA TRP A 25 -11.02 6.71 -4.54
C TRP A 25 -12.02 5.55 -4.44
N MET A 26 -11.77 4.60 -3.54
CA MET A 26 -12.72 3.52 -3.25
C MET A 26 -14.06 4.09 -2.80
N TYR A 27 -14.09 5.01 -1.83
CA TYR A 27 -15.34 5.58 -1.34
C TYR A 27 -16.09 6.38 -2.39
N ALA A 28 -15.39 7.22 -3.15
CA ALA A 28 -15.98 8.02 -4.22
C ALA A 28 -16.70 7.16 -5.27
N THR A 29 -16.20 5.95 -5.53
CA THR A 29 -16.79 5.02 -6.52
C THR A 29 -17.79 4.04 -5.91
N ARG A 30 -17.60 3.60 -4.67
CA ARG A 30 -18.42 2.56 -4.02
C ARG A 30 -19.69 3.10 -3.38
N ILE A 31 -19.63 4.27 -2.73
CA ILE A 31 -20.78 4.86 -2.03
C ILE A 31 -21.98 5.08 -2.98
N PRO A 32 -21.81 5.63 -4.21
CA PRO A 32 -22.94 5.81 -5.13
C PRO A 32 -23.62 4.49 -5.51
N VAL A 33 -22.83 3.42 -5.73
CA VAL A 33 -23.38 2.08 -6.03
C VAL A 33 -24.15 1.55 -4.83
N PHE A 34 -23.57 1.63 -3.64
CA PHE A 34 -24.18 1.06 -2.43
C PHE A 34 -25.45 1.80 -2.01
N ARG A 35 -25.52 3.12 -2.27
CA ARG A 35 -26.76 3.89 -2.11
C ARG A 35 -27.86 3.41 -3.05
N LYS A 36 -27.54 3.12 -4.32
CA LYS A 36 -28.51 2.57 -5.28
C LYS A 36 -28.98 1.16 -4.90
N LEU A 37 -28.08 0.35 -4.33
CA LEU A 37 -28.38 -1.00 -3.84
C LEU A 37 -29.07 -1.01 -2.47
N LYS A 38 -29.29 0.15 -1.83
CA LYS A 38 -29.92 0.27 -0.49
C LYS A 38 -29.27 -0.63 0.57
N VAL A 39 -27.94 -0.81 0.50
CA VAL A 39 -27.19 -1.74 1.38
C VAL A 39 -27.40 -1.46 2.86
N ALA A 40 -27.53 -0.19 3.26
CA ALA A 40 -27.72 0.20 4.66
C ALA A 40 -29.07 -0.24 5.25
N SER A 41 -30.04 -0.63 4.41
CA SER A 41 -31.38 -1.04 4.83
C SER A 41 -31.51 -2.54 5.07
N ASP A 42 -30.47 -3.32 4.77
CA ASP A 42 -30.50 -4.78 4.86
C ASP A 42 -29.18 -5.30 5.44
N ASN A 43 -29.24 -5.73 6.70
CA ASN A 43 -28.10 -6.26 7.44
C ASN A 43 -27.83 -7.76 7.19
N THR A 44 -28.60 -8.40 6.31
CA THR A 44 -28.43 -9.81 5.94
C THR A 44 -27.55 -10.01 4.70
N VAL A 45 -27.31 -8.93 3.94
CA VAL A 45 -26.51 -8.97 2.70
C VAL A 45 -25.05 -9.27 3.01
N THR A 46 -24.51 -10.33 2.42
CA THR A 46 -23.11 -10.70 2.60
C THR A 46 -22.19 -9.89 1.69
N LYS A 47 -20.88 -9.92 1.97
CA LYS A 47 -19.87 -9.38 1.05
C LYS A 47 -19.97 -10.00 -0.36
N SER A 48 -20.22 -11.31 -0.43
CA SER A 48 -20.36 -12.02 -1.71
C SER A 48 -21.51 -11.49 -2.54
N ASP A 49 -22.66 -11.25 -1.91
CA ASP A 49 -23.85 -10.71 -2.58
C ASP A 49 -23.60 -9.29 -3.12
N LEU A 50 -22.90 -8.45 -2.33
CA LEU A 50 -22.50 -7.11 -2.77
C LEU A 50 -21.52 -7.17 -3.94
N ASP A 51 -20.57 -8.10 -3.90
CA ASP A 51 -19.56 -8.27 -4.94
C ASP A 51 -20.19 -8.71 -6.27
N GLN A 52 -21.24 -9.52 -6.25
CA GLN A 52 -21.99 -9.89 -7.46
C GLN A 52 -22.76 -8.71 -8.05
N LYS A 53 -23.28 -7.81 -7.21
CA LYS A 53 -24.07 -6.64 -7.62
C LYS A 53 -23.22 -5.40 -7.95
N THR A 54 -21.92 -5.42 -7.65
CA THR A 54 -21.04 -4.26 -7.81
C THR A 54 -20.17 -4.41 -9.07
N PRO A 55 -20.13 -3.39 -9.96
CA PRO A 55 -19.25 -3.43 -11.13
C PRO A 55 -17.80 -3.72 -10.75
N ALA A 56 -17.13 -4.58 -11.53
CA ALA A 56 -15.75 -4.98 -11.27
C ALA A 56 -14.81 -3.77 -11.13
N THR A 57 -14.97 -2.77 -11.98
CA THR A 57 -14.17 -1.54 -11.95
C THR A 57 -14.30 -0.76 -10.64
N VAL A 58 -15.41 -0.87 -9.91
CA VAL A 58 -15.59 -0.28 -8.57
C VAL A 58 -14.94 -1.17 -7.51
N ARG A 59 -15.12 -2.49 -7.62
CA ARG A 59 -14.53 -3.48 -6.70
C ARG A 59 -13.01 -3.42 -6.66
N TRP A 60 -12.35 -3.24 -7.79
CA TRP A 60 -10.88 -3.25 -7.87
C TRP A 60 -10.21 -2.21 -6.97
N LYS A 61 -10.87 -1.09 -6.66
CA LYS A 61 -10.33 -0.07 -5.74
C LYS A 61 -10.31 -0.59 -4.31
N ALA A 62 -11.38 -1.28 -3.89
CA ALA A 62 -11.45 -1.93 -2.58
C ALA A 62 -10.46 -3.10 -2.47
N ASP A 63 -10.33 -3.91 -3.52
CA ASP A 63 -9.36 -5.00 -3.57
C ASP A 63 -7.92 -4.48 -3.46
N ASN A 64 -7.61 -3.37 -4.15
CA ASN A 64 -6.31 -2.72 -4.03
C ASN A 64 -6.09 -2.07 -2.66
N PHE A 65 -7.10 -1.43 -2.08
CA PHE A 65 -7.02 -0.85 -0.73
C PHE A 65 -6.64 -1.92 0.30
N ASN A 66 -7.30 -3.08 0.27
CA ASN A 66 -6.95 -4.20 1.13
C ASN A 66 -5.51 -4.68 0.88
N ASN A 67 -5.08 -4.79 -0.38
CA ASN A 67 -3.70 -5.18 -0.68
C ASN A 67 -2.66 -4.16 -0.19
N LEU A 68 -3.00 -2.87 -0.12
CA LEU A 68 -2.14 -1.84 0.49
C LEU A 68 -2.06 -1.97 2.02
N LEU A 69 -2.95 -2.70 2.67
CA LEU A 69 -2.90 -2.96 4.12
C LEU A 69 -2.24 -4.31 4.46
N GLU A 70 -2.03 -5.19 3.50
CA GLU A 70 -1.37 -6.49 3.72
C GLU A 70 0.16 -6.35 3.70
N GLN A 71 0.78 -6.24 2.53
CA GLN A 71 2.23 -6.22 2.40
C GLN A 71 2.89 -4.92 2.91
N PRO A 72 2.33 -3.73 2.65
CA PRO A 72 2.94 -2.49 3.13
C PRO A 72 3.06 -2.37 4.65
N THR A 73 2.26 -3.12 5.43
CA THR A 73 2.41 -3.20 6.89
C THR A 73 3.79 -3.70 7.29
N GLN A 74 4.35 -4.66 6.54
CA GLN A 74 5.74 -5.12 6.72
C GLN A 74 6.75 -4.03 6.35
N PHE A 75 6.50 -3.28 5.27
CA PHE A 75 7.36 -2.16 4.87
C PHE A 75 7.46 -1.10 5.96
N TYR A 76 6.35 -0.71 6.58
CA TYR A 76 6.37 0.26 7.67
C TYR A 76 7.23 -0.21 8.84
N ALA A 77 7.08 -1.48 9.25
CA ALA A 77 7.90 -2.04 10.31
C ALA A 77 9.40 -2.03 9.96
N VAL A 78 9.76 -2.53 8.78
CA VAL A 78 11.17 -2.62 8.33
C VAL A 78 11.80 -1.25 8.15
N ALA A 79 11.08 -0.29 7.55
CA ALA A 79 11.55 1.08 7.37
C ALA A 79 11.79 1.77 8.72
N LEU A 80 10.86 1.63 9.67
CA LEU A 80 11.04 2.19 11.01
C LEU A 80 12.23 1.56 11.74
N ILE A 81 12.40 0.23 11.66
CA ILE A 81 13.56 -0.47 12.23
C ILE A 81 14.87 0.07 11.63
N LEU A 82 14.95 0.22 10.31
CA LEU A 82 16.14 0.80 9.65
C LEU A 82 16.43 2.22 10.15
N ALA A 83 15.40 3.06 10.28
CA ALA A 83 15.55 4.42 10.79
C ALA A 83 16.06 4.45 12.25
N PHE A 84 15.54 3.58 13.11
CA PHE A 84 15.95 3.48 14.51
C PHE A 84 17.35 2.86 14.67
N ALA A 85 17.64 1.76 13.98
CA ALA A 85 18.90 1.05 14.08
C ALA A 85 20.09 1.92 13.61
N ARG A 86 19.86 2.83 12.67
CA ARG A 86 20.86 3.82 12.23
C ARG A 86 20.97 5.06 13.12
N ARG A 87 20.25 5.14 14.24
CA ARG A 87 20.32 6.25 15.20
C ARG A 87 20.11 7.63 14.57
N GLY A 88 19.28 7.68 13.53
CA GLY A 88 18.96 8.91 12.80
C GLY A 88 19.96 9.32 11.71
N GLU A 89 21.00 8.52 11.45
CA GLU A 89 21.88 8.71 10.31
C GLU A 89 21.23 8.28 9.00
N ASP A 90 21.32 9.13 7.99
CA ASP A 90 20.79 8.83 6.67
C ASP A 90 21.64 7.80 5.94
N ASN A 91 20.99 6.81 5.34
CA ASN A 91 21.64 5.88 4.43
C ASN A 91 21.03 5.95 3.03
N ARG A 92 21.88 6.28 2.06
CA ARG A 92 21.47 6.47 0.67
C ARG A 92 20.81 5.22 0.08
N ILE A 93 21.32 4.02 0.38
CA ILE A 93 20.79 2.77 -0.19
C ILE A 93 19.41 2.48 0.40
N ASP A 94 19.24 2.59 1.71
CA ASP A 94 17.96 2.32 2.38
C ASP A 94 16.88 3.30 1.89
N ASN A 95 17.23 4.58 1.76
CA ASN A 95 16.32 5.60 1.26
C ASN A 95 15.93 5.35 -0.20
N THR A 96 16.88 4.98 -1.07
CA THR A 96 16.60 4.63 -2.47
C THR A 96 15.69 3.41 -2.57
N LEU A 97 15.95 2.35 -1.80
CA LEU A 97 15.11 1.15 -1.77
C LEU A 97 13.69 1.50 -1.31
N ALA A 98 13.56 2.28 -0.24
CA ALA A 98 12.26 2.68 0.30
C ALA A 98 11.45 3.50 -0.71
N TRP A 99 12.04 4.52 -1.35
CA TRP A 99 11.33 5.29 -2.38
C TRP A 99 10.99 4.46 -3.62
N THR A 100 11.88 3.55 -4.02
CA THR A 100 11.60 2.61 -5.12
C THR A 100 10.41 1.71 -4.78
N TYR A 101 10.36 1.19 -3.55
CA TYR A 101 9.21 0.42 -3.07
C TYR A 101 7.92 1.25 -3.16
N VAL A 102 7.91 2.48 -2.64
CA VAL A 102 6.74 3.37 -2.73
C VAL A 102 6.29 3.58 -4.17
N GLY A 103 7.23 3.91 -5.08
CA GLY A 103 6.92 4.12 -6.50
C GLY A 103 6.31 2.88 -7.16
N VAL A 104 6.86 1.69 -6.90
CA VAL A 104 6.33 0.43 -7.42
C VAL A 104 4.94 0.14 -6.84
N ARG A 105 4.69 0.41 -5.56
CA ARG A 105 3.37 0.25 -4.93
C ARG A 105 2.33 1.19 -5.53
N VAL A 106 2.68 2.45 -5.79
CA VAL A 106 1.83 3.42 -6.48
C VAL A 106 1.47 2.91 -7.88
N LEU A 107 2.47 2.48 -8.66
CA LEU A 107 2.24 1.93 -9.99
C LEU A 107 1.38 0.66 -9.98
N HIS A 108 1.63 -0.25 -9.04
CA HIS A 108 0.80 -1.44 -8.82
C HIS A 108 -0.66 -1.05 -8.55
N SER A 109 -0.88 -0.09 -7.64
CA SER A 109 -2.22 0.40 -7.33
C SER A 109 -2.93 1.00 -8.53
N LEU A 110 -2.23 1.82 -9.32
CA LEU A 110 -2.80 2.38 -10.55
C LEU A 110 -3.20 1.27 -11.53
N VAL A 111 -2.34 0.29 -11.78
CA VAL A 111 -2.65 -0.85 -12.66
C VAL A 111 -3.85 -1.63 -12.14
N HIS A 112 -3.89 -1.92 -10.84
CA HIS A 112 -4.96 -2.69 -10.19
C HIS A 112 -6.30 -1.94 -10.26
N CYS A 113 -6.32 -0.67 -9.88
CA CYS A 113 -7.53 0.15 -9.85
C CYS A 113 -8.08 0.48 -11.25
N THR A 114 -7.25 0.55 -12.30
CA THR A 114 -7.67 1.00 -13.64
C THR A 114 -7.93 -0.13 -14.62
N SER A 115 -6.96 -1.02 -14.83
CA SER A 115 -6.98 -2.02 -15.91
C SER A 115 -7.05 -3.46 -15.39
N ASN A 116 -6.66 -3.67 -14.13
CA ASN A 116 -6.58 -4.94 -13.44
C ASN A 116 -5.98 -6.10 -14.27
N LYS A 117 -4.99 -5.80 -15.13
CA LYS A 117 -4.29 -6.83 -15.90
C LYS A 117 -3.42 -7.67 -14.98
N VAL A 118 -3.88 -8.90 -14.69
CA VAL A 118 -3.29 -9.81 -13.68
C VAL A 118 -1.78 -9.97 -13.84
N ARG A 119 -1.29 -10.24 -15.07
CA ARG A 119 0.15 -10.37 -15.34
C ARG A 119 0.94 -9.14 -14.92
N ARG A 120 0.46 -7.93 -15.25
CA ARG A 120 1.16 -6.68 -14.92
C ARG A 120 1.17 -6.41 -13.42
N ARG A 121 0.03 -6.55 -12.74
CA ARG A 121 -0.04 -6.35 -11.29
C ARG A 121 0.78 -7.39 -10.54
N PHE A 122 0.75 -8.65 -10.97
CA PHE A 122 1.55 -9.69 -10.33
C PHE A 122 3.06 -9.43 -10.47
N SER A 123 3.54 -9.03 -11.66
CA SER A 123 4.95 -8.65 -11.84
C SER A 123 5.36 -7.48 -10.94
N LEU A 124 4.53 -6.43 -10.85
CA LEU A 124 4.79 -5.28 -9.97
C LEU A 124 4.78 -5.68 -8.49
N PHE A 125 3.88 -6.57 -8.08
CA PHE A 125 3.86 -7.13 -6.74
C PHE A 125 5.15 -7.88 -6.43
N VAL A 126 5.62 -8.77 -7.31
CA VAL A 126 6.87 -9.52 -7.13
C VAL A 126 8.08 -8.59 -7.02
N ILE A 127 8.17 -7.57 -7.89
CA ILE A 127 9.24 -6.56 -7.81
C ILE A 127 9.21 -5.85 -6.46
N SER A 128 8.03 -5.42 -6.02
CA SER A 128 7.83 -4.78 -4.72
C SER A 128 8.25 -5.70 -3.55
N SER A 129 7.91 -6.99 -3.62
CA SER A 129 8.31 -8.00 -2.64
C SER A 129 9.83 -8.16 -2.57
N GLY A 130 10.51 -8.18 -3.72
CA GLY A 130 11.97 -8.30 -3.77
C GLY A 130 12.68 -7.09 -3.15
N ILE A 131 12.17 -5.87 -3.40
CA ILE A 131 12.70 -4.64 -2.77
C ILE A 131 12.51 -4.70 -1.25
N LEU A 132 11.32 -5.08 -0.78
CA LEU A 132 11.05 -5.21 0.65
C LEU A 132 11.93 -6.29 1.29
N ALA A 133 12.12 -7.44 0.64
CA ALA A 133 13.02 -8.49 1.12
C ALA A 133 14.46 -7.97 1.26
N ALA A 134 14.95 -7.19 0.29
CA ALA A 134 16.26 -6.55 0.37
C ALA A 134 16.36 -5.57 1.55
N MET A 135 15.33 -4.76 1.78
CA MET A 135 15.26 -3.89 2.97
C MET A 135 15.28 -4.71 4.27
N THR A 136 14.53 -5.81 4.33
CA THR A 136 14.49 -6.70 5.50
C THR A 136 15.86 -7.32 5.78
N VAL A 137 16.57 -7.80 4.77
CA VAL A 137 17.95 -8.33 4.94
C VAL A 137 18.87 -7.24 5.50
N ARG A 138 18.76 -6.02 4.97
CA ARG A 138 19.58 -4.89 5.45
C ARG A 138 19.24 -4.50 6.89
N ALA A 139 17.97 -4.57 7.28
CA ALA A 139 17.56 -4.38 8.65
C ALA A 139 18.14 -5.47 9.56
N ALA A 140 18.04 -6.74 9.14
CA ALA A 140 18.60 -7.87 9.87
C ALA A 140 20.11 -7.71 10.10
N CYS A 141 20.89 -7.32 9.08
CA CYS A 141 22.33 -7.08 9.21
C CYS A 141 22.73 -5.93 10.16
N LEU A 142 21.78 -5.06 10.54
CA LEU A 142 22.03 -3.96 11.47
C LEU A 142 21.62 -4.28 12.90
N VAL A 143 20.67 -5.19 13.10
CA VAL A 143 20.09 -5.48 14.43
C VAL A 143 20.61 -6.76 15.08
N PHE A 144 21.21 -7.66 14.29
CA PHE A 144 21.89 -8.87 14.76
C PHE A 144 23.39 -8.72 14.56
#